data_AF-A0A3G1IUZ5-F1
#
_entry.id   AF-A0A3G1IUZ5-F1
#
_cell.length_a   1.000
_cell.length_b   1.000
_cell.length_c   1.000
_cell.angle_alpha   90.00
_cell.angle_beta   90.00
_cell.angle_gamma   90.00
#
_symmetry.space_group_name_H-M   'P 1'
#
loop_
_entity.id
_entity.type
_entity.pdbx_description
1 polymer ?
#
loop_
_entity_poly.entity_id
_entity_poly.type
_entity_poly.pdbx_seq_one_letter_code
_entity_poly.pdbx_strand_id
1 'polypeptide(L)'
;MKQLYTSLNKDDLRIDLLAGTRRISNYIFCLFLLGMGIGFLYVSLTIVLNLPNRNLELRPIPHGLALGFYGAVQFILSYALAQNIYFNVGQGINIYNKSLGTILLLRLNYPGNSRITCSKVNVKDVIGVGCIDTKSTLNPDTTIYLRINGTIDKWNEFVEEQRDVPITPKGYTLSSFELEKKVTDLANFLNVPIILP
;
A
#
# COMPACT_ATOMS: atom_id res chain seq x y z
N MET A 1 -2.62 17.73 -10.16
CA MET A 1 -1.34 17.11 -9.73
C MET A 1 -0.66 16.30 -10.83
N LYS A 2 -1.25 15.22 -11.37
CA LYS A 2 -0.60 14.38 -12.43
C LYS A 2 -0.01 15.19 -13.60
N GLN A 3 -0.71 16.20 -14.12
CA GLN A 3 -0.24 17.02 -15.25
C GLN A 3 1.01 17.87 -14.95
N LEU A 4 1.19 18.32 -13.70
CA LEU A 4 2.40 19.08 -13.29
C LEU A 4 3.64 18.17 -13.14
N TYR A 5 3.43 16.87 -12.91
CA TYR A 5 4.52 15.90 -12.81
C TYR A 5 5.04 15.46 -14.17
N THR A 6 4.16 15.26 -15.15
CA THR A 6 4.59 14.88 -16.50
C THR A 6 5.47 15.95 -17.14
N SER A 7 5.29 17.23 -16.78
CA SER A 7 6.16 18.34 -17.21
C SER A 7 7.50 18.45 -16.48
N LEU A 8 7.67 17.76 -15.34
CA LEU A 8 8.94 17.71 -14.58
C LEU A 8 9.84 16.54 -15.00
N ASN A 9 9.32 15.63 -15.83
CA ASN A 9 10.07 14.52 -16.39
C ASN A 9 11.02 15.06 -17.47
N LYS A 10 12.26 15.35 -17.08
CA LYS A 10 13.38 15.67 -17.98
C LYS A 10 14.24 14.42 -18.15
N ASP A 11 15.13 14.42 -19.15
CA ASP A 11 16.03 13.29 -19.44
C ASP A 11 16.80 12.79 -18.19
N ASP A 12 17.03 13.67 -17.21
CA ASP A 12 17.75 13.39 -15.98
C ASP A 12 16.89 13.16 -14.71
N LEU A 13 15.59 13.47 -14.72
CA LEU A 13 14.75 13.39 -13.51
C LEU A 13 13.45 12.65 -13.78
N ARG A 14 13.23 11.55 -13.05
CA ARG A 14 11.99 10.77 -13.07
C ARG A 14 11.31 10.72 -11.70
N ILE A 15 9.99 10.92 -11.67
CA ILE A 15 9.19 10.89 -10.44
C ILE A 15 8.02 9.91 -10.61
N ASP A 16 8.05 8.82 -9.85
CA ASP A 16 6.96 7.83 -9.82
C ASP A 16 6.14 7.99 -8.53
N LEU A 17 4.83 8.16 -8.66
CA LEU A 17 3.91 8.28 -7.52
C LEU A 17 3.29 6.93 -7.18
N LEU A 18 3.26 6.62 -5.88
CA LEU A 18 2.72 5.38 -5.35
C LEU A 18 1.39 5.67 -4.66
N ALA A 19 0.33 4.96 -5.07
CA ALA A 19 -1.00 5.12 -4.49
C ALA A 19 -1.06 4.46 -3.10
N GLY A 20 -1.37 5.27 -2.08
CA GLY A 20 -1.64 4.81 -0.71
C GLY A 20 -3.06 4.28 -0.52
N THR A 21 -3.61 4.45 0.67
CA THR A 21 -4.94 4.00 1.09
C THR A 21 -6.12 4.80 0.50
N ARG A 22 -5.89 5.97 -0.11
CA ARG A 22 -6.95 6.75 -0.79
C ARG A 22 -7.31 6.18 -2.17
N ARG A 23 -7.69 4.90 -2.20
CA ARG A 23 -8.25 4.22 -3.39
C ARG A 23 -9.77 4.22 -3.30
N ILE A 24 -10.43 4.34 -4.45
CA ILE A 24 -11.90 4.31 -4.54
C ILE A 24 -12.47 3.03 -3.88
N SER A 25 -11.79 1.89 -4.07
CA SER A 25 -12.13 0.62 -3.42
C SER A 25 -12.22 0.72 -1.89
N ASN A 26 -11.29 1.44 -1.27
CA ASN A 26 -11.26 1.59 0.19
C ASN A 26 -12.40 2.48 0.68
N TYR A 27 -12.78 3.52 -0.06
CA TYR A 27 -13.95 4.33 0.25
C TYR A 27 -15.25 3.52 0.17
N ILE A 28 -15.41 2.72 -0.89
CA ILE A 28 -16.58 1.84 -1.05
C ILE A 28 -16.66 0.84 0.10
N PHE A 29 -15.55 0.18 0.43
CA PHE A 29 -15.51 -0.79 1.51
C PHE A 29 -15.78 -0.15 2.88
N CYS A 30 -15.25 1.05 3.12
CA CYS A 30 -15.51 1.82 4.34
C CYS A 30 -17.00 2.16 4.49
N LEU A 31 -17.66 2.60 3.41
CA LEU A 31 -19.09 2.90 3.42
C LEU A 31 -19.93 1.65 3.67
N PHE A 32 -19.55 0.52 3.07
CA PHE A 32 -20.26 -0.74 3.25
C PHE A 32 -20.19 -1.23 4.71
N LEU A 33 -19.00 -1.20 5.32
CA LEU A 33 -18.81 -1.54 6.73
C LEU A 33 -19.59 -0.62 7.67
N LEU A 34 -19.59 0.69 7.38
CA LEU A 34 -20.31 1.68 8.19
C LEU A 34 -21.83 1.48 8.09
N GLY A 35 -22.36 1.29 6.88
CA GLY A 35 -23.78 1.04 6.65
C GLY A 35 -24.27 -0.23 7.33
N MET A 36 -23.53 -1.33 7.18
CA MET A 36 -23.82 -2.59 7.87
C MET A 36 -23.75 -2.44 9.39
N GLY A 37 -22.73 -1.74 9.90
CA GLY A 37 -22.55 -1.51 11.34
C GLY A 37 -23.72 -0.75 11.95
N ILE A 38 -24.16 0.34 11.30
CA ILE A 38 -25.33 1.11 11.73
C ILE A 38 -26.60 0.26 11.69
N GLY A 39 -26.79 -0.53 10.63
CA GLY A 39 -27.95 -1.42 10.50
C GLY A 39 -28.03 -2.46 11.62
N PHE A 40 -26.93 -3.12 11.93
CA PHE A 40 -26.87 -4.11 13.01
C PHE A 40 -27.03 -3.49 14.40
N LEU A 41 -26.45 -2.32 14.65
CA LEU A 41 -26.68 -1.60 15.90
C LEU A 41 -28.14 -1.16 16.06
N TYR A 42 -28.79 -0.69 14.98
CA TYR A 42 -30.19 -0.29 15.01
C TYR A 42 -31.13 -1.46 15.32
N VAL A 43 -30.93 -2.61 14.65
CA VAL A 43 -31.72 -3.83 14.91
C VAL A 43 -31.47 -4.35 16.33
N SER A 44 -30.22 -4.37 16.78
CA SER A 44 -29.86 -4.75 18.15
C SER A 44 -30.57 -3.88 19.18
N LEU A 45 -30.55 -2.56 18.99
CA LEU A 45 -31.16 -1.60 19.92
C LEU A 45 -32.69 -1.81 19.99
N THR A 46 -33.30 -2.06 18.83
CA THR A 46 -34.74 -2.35 18.74
C THR A 46 -35.13 -3.59 19.54
N ILE A 47 -34.35 -4.67 19.42
CA ILE A 47 -34.59 -5.95 20.12
C ILE A 47 -34.35 -5.81 21.62
N VAL A 48 -33.26 -5.15 22.03
CA VAL A 48 -32.88 -5.01 23.46
C VAL A 48 -33.84 -4.09 24.22
N LEU A 49 -34.28 -2.99 23.60
CA LEU A 49 -35.18 -2.02 24.22
C LEU A 49 -36.67 -2.35 24.05
N ASN A 50 -37.01 -3.47 23.40
CA ASN A 50 -38.40 -3.84 23.06
C ASN A 50 -39.18 -2.69 22.37
N LEU A 51 -38.52 -1.94 21.48
CA LEU A 51 -39.15 -0.86 20.73
C LEU A 51 -40.21 -1.45 19.78
N PRO A 52 -41.40 -0.83 19.63
CA PRO A 52 -42.50 -1.37 18.85
C PRO A 52 -42.25 -1.21 17.33
N ASN A 53 -41.30 -1.97 16.78
CA ASN A 53 -41.17 -2.17 15.34
C ASN A 53 -41.98 -3.41 14.97
N ARG A 54 -43.14 -3.18 14.35
CA ARG A 54 -44.23 -4.13 14.05
C ARG A 54 -43.86 -5.46 13.35
N ASN A 55 -42.64 -5.64 12.87
CA ASN A 55 -42.27 -6.74 11.96
C ASN A 55 -41.10 -7.62 12.45
N LEU A 56 -40.50 -7.32 13.61
CA LEU A 56 -39.50 -8.19 14.22
C LEU A 56 -40.20 -9.01 15.30
N GLU A 57 -40.65 -10.22 14.92
CA GLU A 57 -41.04 -11.22 15.92
C GLU A 57 -39.97 -11.27 17.00
N LEU A 58 -40.38 -11.08 18.26
CA LEU A 58 -39.51 -10.88 19.42
C LEU A 58 -38.56 -12.07 19.61
N ARG A 59 -37.40 -12.03 18.95
CA ARG A 59 -36.31 -12.99 19.15
C ARG A 59 -35.65 -12.72 20.51
N PRO A 60 -35.20 -13.75 21.22
CA PRO A 60 -34.71 -13.61 22.58
C PRO A 60 -33.43 -12.76 22.62
N ILE A 61 -33.25 -12.04 23.74
CA ILE A 61 -32.16 -11.08 24.03
C ILE A 61 -30.75 -11.53 23.58
N PRO A 62 -30.34 -12.82 23.72
CA PRO A 62 -29.03 -13.28 23.24
C PRO A 62 -28.77 -12.98 21.75
N HIS A 63 -29.81 -13.00 20.91
CA HIS A 63 -29.68 -12.70 19.48
C HIS A 63 -29.50 -11.20 19.21
N GLY A 64 -30.19 -10.35 19.98
CA GLY A 64 -30.03 -8.90 19.91
C GLY A 64 -28.61 -8.48 20.30
N LEU A 65 -28.10 -9.02 21.41
CA LEU A 65 -26.75 -8.73 21.88
C LEU A 65 -25.67 -9.17 20.88
N ALA A 66 -25.84 -10.35 20.25
CA ALA A 66 -24.93 -10.82 19.21
C ALA A 66 -24.90 -9.89 17.99
N LEU A 67 -26.06 -9.42 17.53
CA LEU A 67 -26.15 -8.42 16.45
C LEU A 67 -25.47 -7.10 16.83
N GLY A 68 -25.65 -6.65 18.07
CA GLY A 68 -24.96 -5.47 18.61
C GLY A 68 -23.44 -5.61 18.61
N PHE A 69 -22.92 -6.78 18.99
CA PHE A 69 -21.50 -7.09 18.93
C PHE A 69 -20.97 -7.03 17.49
N TYR A 70 -21.65 -7.66 16.54
CA TYR A 70 -21.24 -7.60 15.12
C TYR A 70 -21.28 -6.18 14.58
N GLY A 71 -22.31 -5.40 14.93
CA GLY A 71 -22.41 -3.98 14.56
C GLY A 71 -21.25 -3.15 15.13
N ALA A 72 -20.89 -3.37 16.40
CA ALA A 72 -19.76 -2.70 17.03
C ALA A 72 -18.41 -3.05 16.36
N VAL A 73 -18.17 -4.32 16.04
CA VAL A 73 -16.96 -4.75 15.32
C VAL A 73 -16.87 -4.08 13.95
N GLN A 74 -17.97 -4.05 13.20
CA GLN A 74 -18.03 -3.40 11.89
C GLN A 74 -17.80 -1.89 11.99
N PHE A 75 -18.37 -1.24 13.01
CA PHE A 75 -18.16 0.18 13.27
C PHE A 75 -16.68 0.47 13.58
N ILE A 76 -16.06 -0.30 14.48
CA ILE A 76 -14.63 -0.18 14.81
C ILE A 76 -13.76 -0.39 13.57
N LEU A 77 -14.07 -1.40 12.76
CA LEU A 77 -13.33 -1.68 11.53
C LEU A 77 -13.49 -0.55 10.49
N SER A 78 -14.71 -0.02 10.33
CA SER A 78 -14.97 1.11 9.46
C SER A 78 -14.21 2.36 9.91
N TYR A 79 -14.15 2.62 11.22
CA TYR A 79 -13.42 3.73 11.80
C TYR A 79 -11.91 3.60 11.58
N ALA A 80 -11.35 2.41 11.83
CA ALA A 80 -9.93 2.13 11.56
C ALA A 80 -9.60 2.32 10.07
N LEU A 81 -10.47 1.88 9.15
CA LEU A 81 -10.27 2.08 7.72
C LEU A 81 -10.38 3.57 7.33
N ALA A 82 -11.35 4.30 7.88
CA ALA A 82 -11.51 5.73 7.68
C ALA A 82 -10.28 6.51 8.14
N GLN A 83 -9.69 6.16 9.30
CA GLN A 83 -8.42 6.73 9.76
C GLN A 83 -7.29 6.44 8.77
N ASN A 84 -7.16 5.20 8.30
CA ASN A 84 -6.15 4.84 7.31
C ASN A 84 -6.29 5.65 6.02
N ILE A 85 -7.52 5.87 5.52
CA ILE A 85 -7.82 6.69 4.35
C ILE A 85 -7.49 8.17 4.63
N TYR A 86 -7.87 8.68 5.80
CA TYR A 86 -7.62 10.06 6.21
C TYR A 86 -6.12 10.37 6.20
N PHE A 87 -5.31 9.51 6.81
CA PHE A 87 -3.86 9.67 6.88
C PHE A 87 -3.12 9.32 5.59
N ASN A 88 -3.81 8.70 4.62
CA ASN A 88 -3.27 8.22 3.34
C ASN A 88 -2.04 7.31 3.49
N VAL A 89 -2.12 6.39 4.46
CA VAL A 89 -1.02 5.49 4.80
C VAL A 89 -0.59 4.66 3.58
N GLY A 90 0.71 4.42 3.44
CA GLY A 90 1.29 3.68 2.32
C GLY A 90 1.44 4.49 1.03
N GLN A 91 1.08 5.77 1.01
CA GLN A 91 1.44 6.65 -0.11
C GLN A 91 2.96 6.79 -0.19
N GLY A 92 3.50 6.89 -1.39
CA GLY A 92 4.93 7.08 -1.58
C GLY A 92 5.27 7.85 -2.85
N ILE A 93 6.52 8.28 -2.92
CA ILE A 93 7.11 8.93 -4.09
C ILE A 93 8.49 8.29 -4.30
N ASN A 94 8.78 7.88 -5.54
CA ASN A 94 10.12 7.50 -5.94
C ASN A 94 10.67 8.58 -6.86
N ILE A 95 11.82 9.14 -6.51
CA ILE A 95 12.51 10.16 -7.29
C ILE A 95 13.83 9.55 -7.76
N TYR A 96 14.04 9.54 -9.06
CA TYR A 96 15.27 9.06 -9.69
C TYR A 96 15.95 10.26 -10.34
N ASN A 97 17.15 10.58 -9.89
CA ASN A 97 17.93 11.67 -10.42
C ASN A 97 19.25 11.14 -11.00
N LYS A 98 19.39 11.21 -12.33
CA LYS A 98 20.62 10.79 -13.05
C LYS A 98 21.78 11.74 -12.83
N SER A 99 21.54 13.05 -12.86
CA SER A 99 22.61 14.05 -12.76
C SER A 99 23.31 14.02 -11.39
N LEU A 100 22.55 13.74 -10.33
CA LEU A 100 23.09 13.51 -8.98
C LEU A 100 23.49 12.05 -8.72
N GLY A 101 23.09 11.11 -9.58
CA GLY A 101 23.29 9.67 -9.38
C GLY A 101 22.59 9.13 -8.13
N THR A 102 21.42 9.68 -7.75
CA THR A 102 20.72 9.30 -6.52
C THR A 102 19.27 8.92 -6.76
N ILE A 103 18.84 7.88 -6.05
CA ILE A 103 17.46 7.40 -5.96
C ILE A 103 16.95 7.70 -4.55
N LEU A 104 15.79 8.36 -4.47
CA LEU A 104 15.11 8.70 -3.22
C LEU A 104 13.76 8.00 -3.19
N LEU A 105 13.56 7.14 -2.19
CA LEU A 105 12.31 6.44 -1.95
C LEU A 105 11.67 7.05 -0.71
N LEU A 106 10.57 7.75 -0.90
CA LEU A 106 9.77 8.35 0.16
C LEU A 106 8.54 7.49 0.40
N ARG A 107 8.28 7.14 1.65
CA ARG A 107 7.10 6.37 2.07
C ARG A 107 6.41 7.09 3.23
N LEU A 108 5.09 7.18 3.15
CA LEU A 108 4.24 7.77 4.16
C LEU A 108 3.66 6.65 5.04
N ASN A 109 4.09 6.62 6.30
CA ASN A 109 3.63 5.68 7.30
C ASN A 109 2.41 6.22 8.06
N TYR A 110 1.92 5.40 8.99
CA TYR A 110 0.94 5.80 9.98
C TYR A 110 1.42 7.06 10.74
N PRO A 111 0.52 7.98 11.13
CA PRO A 111 0.88 9.17 11.92
C PRO A 111 1.70 8.81 13.16
N GLY A 112 2.78 9.58 13.39
CA GLY A 112 3.74 9.41 14.48
C GLY A 112 5.02 10.21 14.23
N ASN A 113 6.01 10.10 15.12
CA ASN A 113 7.28 10.84 15.04
C ASN A 113 8.11 10.54 13.77
N SER A 114 7.81 9.45 13.06
CA SER A 114 8.47 9.07 11.80
C SER A 114 7.46 8.79 10.69
N ARG A 115 6.52 9.73 10.50
CA ARG A 115 5.48 9.64 9.47
C ARG A 115 6.05 9.48 8.06
N ILE A 116 7.21 10.05 7.76
CA ILE A 116 7.87 9.91 6.46
C ILE A 116 9.16 9.15 6.64
N THR A 117 9.30 8.04 5.93
CA THR A 117 10.59 7.33 5.80
C THR A 117 11.20 7.68 4.45
N CYS A 118 12.46 8.12 4.48
CA CYS A 118 13.25 8.39 3.30
C CYS A 118 14.39 7.37 3.21
N SER A 119 14.42 6.58 2.15
CA SER A 119 15.57 5.71 1.83
C SER A 119 16.29 6.31 0.63
N LYS A 120 17.57 6.66 0.82
CA LYS A 120 18.45 7.15 -0.25
C LYS A 120 19.35 6.02 -0.71
N VAL A 121 19.43 5.83 -2.02
CA VAL A 121 20.27 4.81 -2.68
C VAL A 121 21.08 5.51 -3.77
N ASN A 122 22.36 5.18 -3.90
CA ASN A 122 23.19 5.67 -5.00
C ASN A 122 22.97 4.81 -6.24
N VAL A 123 22.86 5.41 -7.42
CA VAL A 123 22.68 4.67 -8.69
C VAL A 123 23.88 3.76 -8.96
N LYS A 124 25.08 4.15 -8.52
CA LYS A 124 26.29 3.33 -8.65
C LYS A 124 26.22 1.98 -7.93
N ASP A 125 25.46 1.93 -6.84
CA ASP A 125 25.32 0.72 -6.03
C ASP A 125 24.22 -0.20 -6.58
N VAL A 126 23.47 0.25 -7.59
CA VAL A 126 22.38 -0.53 -8.21
C VAL A 126 22.98 -1.49 -9.24
N ILE A 127 22.85 -2.79 -8.98
CA ILE A 127 23.30 -3.86 -9.87
C ILE A 127 22.27 -4.08 -10.99
N GLY A 128 20.98 -3.93 -10.66
CA GLY A 128 19.90 -4.20 -11.61
C GLY A 128 18.52 -3.92 -11.07
N VAL A 129 17.58 -3.95 -12.00
CA VAL A 129 16.15 -3.84 -11.70
C VAL A 129 15.55 -5.20 -11.92
N GLY A 130 14.93 -5.75 -10.89
CA GLY A 130 14.23 -7.02 -10.98
C GLY A 130 12.76 -6.91 -10.67
N CYS A 131 12.02 -7.92 -11.08
CA CYS A 131 10.61 -8.05 -10.75
C CYS A 131 10.30 -9.47 -10.28
N ILE A 132 9.51 -9.57 -9.22
CA ILE A 132 8.92 -10.82 -8.77
C ILE A 132 7.44 -10.77 -9.14
N ASP A 133 7.01 -11.67 -10.01
CA ASP A 133 5.60 -11.97 -10.28
C ASP A 133 5.26 -13.30 -9.60
N THR A 134 4.84 -13.24 -8.34
CA THR A 134 4.39 -14.45 -7.65
C THR A 134 2.95 -14.72 -8.05
N LYS A 135 2.74 -15.61 -9.01
CA LYS A 135 1.41 -16.11 -9.41
C LYS A 135 0.86 -17.07 -8.35
N SER A 136 0.47 -16.55 -7.19
CA SER A 136 -0.29 -17.28 -6.18
C SER A 136 -1.77 -17.32 -6.56
N THR A 137 -2.43 -18.46 -6.33
CA THR A 137 -3.87 -18.66 -6.58
C THR A 137 -4.76 -17.73 -5.74
N LEU A 138 -4.25 -17.23 -4.61
CA LEU A 138 -5.04 -16.45 -3.64
C LEU A 138 -4.67 -14.97 -3.59
N ASN A 139 -3.41 -14.62 -3.83
CA ASN A 139 -2.96 -13.23 -3.83
C ASN A 139 -1.74 -13.07 -4.76
N PRO A 140 -1.93 -12.66 -6.02
CA PRO A 140 -0.80 -12.39 -6.91
C PRO A 140 -0.08 -11.14 -6.41
N ASP A 141 1.12 -11.32 -5.87
CA ASP A 141 1.96 -10.20 -5.45
C ASP A 141 2.99 -9.91 -6.54
N THR A 142 2.80 -8.77 -7.21
CA THR A 142 3.75 -8.24 -8.19
C THR A 142 4.58 -7.13 -7.55
N THR A 143 5.86 -7.39 -7.32
CA THR A 143 6.77 -6.42 -6.70
C THR A 143 7.96 -6.14 -7.60
N ILE A 144 8.19 -4.88 -7.93
CA ILE A 144 9.42 -4.42 -8.57
C ILE A 144 10.44 -4.09 -7.48
N TYR A 145 11.67 -4.58 -7.61
CA TYR A 145 12.76 -4.34 -6.68
C TYR A 145 14.00 -3.78 -7.39
N LEU A 146 14.74 -2.93 -6.68
CA LEU A 146 16.12 -2.60 -7.06
C LEU A 146 17.04 -3.57 -6.34
N ARG A 147 17.87 -4.28 -7.11
CA ARG A 147 18.98 -5.03 -6.54
C ARG A 147 20.17 -4.10 -6.38
N ILE A 148 20.60 -3.91 -5.15
CA ILE A 148 21.77 -3.10 -4.82
C ILE A 148 22.89 -3.99 -4.26
N ASN A 149 24.14 -3.67 -4.58
CA ASN A 149 25.28 -4.29 -3.92
C ASN A 149 25.43 -3.62 -2.55
N GLY A 150 25.09 -4.33 -1.49
CA GLY A 150 25.22 -3.83 -0.13
C GLY A 150 26.55 -4.26 0.46
N THR A 151 27.39 -3.32 0.85
CA THR A 151 28.46 -3.59 1.81
C THR A 151 27.84 -3.58 3.20
N ILE A 152 27.87 -4.71 3.89
CA ILE A 152 27.39 -4.78 5.28
C ILE A 152 28.61 -4.72 6.19
N ASP A 153 28.71 -3.67 7.02
CA ASP A 153 29.59 -3.68 8.19
C ASP A 153 28.96 -4.59 9.27
N LYS A 154 28.96 -5.90 9.04
CA LYS A 154 28.73 -6.90 10.08
C LYS A 154 30.10 -7.27 10.62
N TRP A 155 30.31 -7.02 11.92
CA TRP A 155 31.46 -7.46 12.74
C TRP A 155 32.56 -8.22 11.97
N ASN A 156 33.56 -7.50 11.46
CA ASN A 156 34.84 -7.99 10.93
C ASN A 156 34.81 -9.00 9.77
N GLU A 157 33.77 -9.02 8.93
CA GLU A 157 33.80 -9.77 7.66
C GLU A 157 33.15 -8.94 6.53
N PHE A 158 33.95 -8.60 5.51
CA PHE A 158 33.46 -7.92 4.30
C PHE A 158 32.66 -8.91 3.47
N VAL A 159 31.33 -8.93 3.65
CA VAL A 159 30.42 -9.70 2.80
C VAL A 159 29.64 -8.73 1.92
N GLU A 160 29.86 -8.80 0.61
CA GLU A 160 28.98 -8.17 -0.38
C GLU A 160 27.66 -8.95 -0.43
N GLU A 161 26.69 -8.57 0.41
CA GLU A 161 25.33 -9.12 0.34
C GLU A 161 24.49 -8.25 -0.61
N GLN A 162 23.91 -8.87 -1.63
CA GLN A 162 22.94 -8.23 -2.51
C GLN A 162 21.65 -7.95 -1.73
N ARG A 163 21.19 -6.70 -1.72
CA ARG A 163 19.95 -6.30 -1.05
C ARG A 163 18.89 -5.93 -2.09
N ASP A 164 17.70 -6.49 -1.94
CA ASP A 164 16.55 -6.16 -2.79
C ASP A 164 15.69 -5.11 -2.10
N VAL A 165 15.61 -3.90 -2.68
CA VAL A 165 14.81 -2.79 -2.16
C VAL A 165 13.51 -2.66 -2.96
N PRO A 166 12.33 -2.93 -2.36
CA PRO A 166 11.07 -2.87 -3.09
C PRO A 166 10.71 -1.42 -3.47
N ILE A 167 10.53 -1.22 -4.77
CA ILE A 167 10.13 0.05 -5.38
C ILE A 167 8.61 0.22 -5.32
N THR A 168 7.88 -0.88 -5.41
CA THR A 168 6.42 -0.93 -5.48
C THR A 168 5.80 -1.16 -4.10
N PRO A 169 4.60 -0.62 -3.80
CA PRO A 169 3.89 -0.95 -2.56
C PRO A 169 3.42 -2.40 -2.58
N LYS A 170 3.33 -3.03 -1.41
CA LYS A 170 2.68 -4.34 -1.26
C LYS A 170 1.20 -4.27 -1.66
N GLY A 171 0.67 -5.30 -2.31
CA GLY A 171 -0.72 -5.36 -2.76
C GLY A 171 -1.05 -4.44 -3.94
N TYR A 172 -0.05 -4.08 -4.75
CA TYR A 172 -0.26 -3.44 -6.04
C TYR A 172 -0.11 -4.48 -7.14
N THR A 173 -1.24 -4.95 -7.67
CA THR A 173 -1.27 -5.95 -8.74
C THR A 173 -1.20 -5.25 -10.09
N LEU A 174 -0.09 -5.44 -10.81
CA LEU A 174 0.02 -5.09 -12.22
C LEU A 174 -0.21 -6.34 -13.06
N SER A 175 -0.69 -6.16 -14.29
CA SER A 175 -0.59 -7.25 -15.26
C SER A 175 0.89 -7.52 -15.55
N SER A 176 1.24 -8.78 -15.87
CA SER A 176 2.64 -9.14 -16.17
C SER A 176 3.22 -8.26 -17.28
N PHE A 177 2.41 -7.92 -18.29
CA PHE A 177 2.80 -7.01 -19.38
C PHE A 177 3.10 -5.58 -18.89
N GLU A 178 2.23 -5.00 -18.06
CA GLU A 178 2.47 -3.65 -17.52
C GLU A 178 3.69 -3.61 -16.58
N LEU A 179 3.92 -4.70 -15.86
CA LEU A 179 5.07 -4.87 -14.98
C LEU A 179 6.37 -4.95 -15.80
N GLU A 180 6.45 -5.82 -16.81
CA GLU A 180 7.60 -5.92 -17.71
C GLU A 180 7.89 -4.59 -18.39
N LYS A 181 6.85 -3.89 -18.87
CA LYS A 181 7.00 -2.57 -19.46
C LYS A 181 7.59 -1.57 -18.46
N LYS A 182 7.05 -1.51 -17.24
CA LYS A 182 7.57 -0.60 -16.20
C LYS A 182 9.01 -0.92 -15.79
N VAL A 183 9.36 -2.19 -15.70
CA VAL A 183 10.73 -2.65 -15.38
C VAL A 183 11.68 -2.24 -16.50
N THR A 184 11.31 -2.51 -17.75
CA THR A 184 12.10 -2.16 -18.93
C THR A 184 12.30 -0.65 -19.04
N ASP A 185 11.22 0.12 -18.88
CA ASP A 185 11.28 1.59 -18.88
C ASP A 185 12.18 2.14 -17.76
N LEU A 186 12.20 1.49 -16.59
CA LEU A 186 13.02 1.90 -15.45
C LEU A 186 14.49 1.48 -15.58
N ALA A 187 14.76 0.29 -16.11
CA ALA A 187 16.10 -0.19 -16.43
C ALA A 187 16.74 0.67 -17.54
N ASN A 188 16.00 0.96 -18.61
CA ASN A 188 16.44 1.88 -19.66
C ASN A 188 16.67 3.30 -19.13
N PHE A 189 15.81 3.76 -18.22
CA PHE A 189 16.04 5.03 -17.56
C PHE A 189 17.35 4.98 -16.76
N LEU A 190 17.55 4.04 -15.84
CA LEU A 190 18.76 4.01 -14.98
C LEU A 190 20.04 3.57 -15.72
N ASN A 191 19.92 3.02 -16.93
CA ASN A 191 21.01 2.41 -17.71
C ASN A 191 21.68 1.23 -16.97
N VAL A 192 20.85 0.36 -16.38
CA VAL A 192 21.27 -0.80 -15.57
C VAL A 192 20.59 -2.06 -16.12
N PRO A 193 21.23 -3.25 -16.11
CA PRO A 193 20.62 -4.46 -16.61
C PRO A 193 19.33 -4.86 -15.88
N ILE A 194 18.45 -5.53 -16.61
CA ILE A 194 17.25 -6.17 -16.07
C ILE A 194 17.67 -7.52 -15.49
N ILE A 195 17.29 -7.79 -14.24
CA ILE A 195 17.52 -9.07 -13.57
C ILE A 195 16.17 -9.77 -13.51
N LEU A 196 15.95 -10.71 -14.43
CA LEU A 196 14.78 -11.58 -14.37
C LEU A 196 15.02 -12.66 -13.30
N PRO A 197 13.99 -13.04 -12.53
CA PRO A 197 14.06 -14.11 -11.54
C PRO A 197 14.30 -15.48 -12.18
#